data_AF-A0ABC9CFA4-F1
#
_entry.id   AF-A0ABC9CFA4-F1
#
_cell.length_a   1.000
_cell.length_b   1.000
_cell.length_c   1.000
_cell.angle_alpha   90.00
_cell.angle_beta   90.00
_cell.angle_gamma   90.00
#
_symmetry.space_group_name_H-M   'P 1'
#
loop_
_entity.id
_entity.type
_entity.pdbx_description
1 polymer ?
#
loop_
_entity_poly.entity_id
_entity_poly.type
_entity_poly.pdbx_seq_one_letter_code
_entity_poly.pdbx_strand_id
1 'polypeptide(L)'
;MAAEARWRVQDPVYGCTGVIDRLQQEIRAVQHELATTRAQLAAVHVRGGAAAEAVASAQLLRMPPPLPPPPQAPLAPPADVSATAAVHGGHRGSAHGEEEEEDEAALMDPDEFLDLDGRF
;
A
#
# COMPACT_ATOMS: atom_id res chain seq x y z
N MET A 1 -10.06 -39.13 19.82
CA MET A 1 -9.29 -40.21 20.47
C MET A 1 -8.60 -41.19 19.51
N ALA A 2 -9.24 -41.67 18.43
CA ALA A 2 -8.62 -42.68 17.56
C ALA A 2 -7.33 -42.23 16.83
N ALA A 3 -7.18 -40.95 16.50
CA ALA A 3 -5.98 -40.42 15.86
C ALA A 3 -4.76 -40.42 16.79
N GLU A 4 -4.89 -39.91 18.02
CA GLU A 4 -3.82 -39.95 19.03
C GLU A 4 -3.37 -41.39 19.33
N ALA A 5 -4.32 -42.32 19.48
CA ALA A 5 -4.02 -43.73 19.67
C ALA A 5 -3.24 -44.32 18.48
N ARG A 6 -3.63 -43.99 17.25
CA ARG A 6 -2.89 -44.39 16.04
C ARG A 6 -1.47 -43.84 16.00
N TRP A 7 -1.26 -42.59 16.44
CA TRP A 7 0.07 -41.99 16.47
C TRP A 7 0.96 -42.63 17.52
N ARG A 8 0.45 -42.94 18.72
CA ARG A 8 1.21 -43.66 19.75
C ARG A 8 1.57 -45.10 19.37
N VAL A 9 0.79 -45.75 18.51
CA VAL A 9 1.14 -47.08 17.99
C VAL A 9 2.28 -46.98 16.97
N GLN A 10 2.32 -45.91 16.17
CA GLN A 10 3.35 -45.70 15.14
C GLN A 10 4.64 -45.11 15.71
N ASP A 11 4.53 -44.19 16.67
CA ASP A 11 5.61 -43.59 17.42
C ASP A 11 5.26 -43.65 18.92
N PRO A 12 5.73 -44.68 19.65
CA PRO A 12 5.40 -44.86 21.05
C PRO A 12 6.08 -43.87 21.99
N VAL A 13 7.12 -43.15 21.53
CA VAL A 13 7.86 -42.20 22.36
C VAL A 13 7.25 -40.81 22.24
N TYR A 14 7.00 -40.34 21.02
CA TYR A 14 6.55 -38.97 20.77
C TYR A 14 5.15 -38.88 20.17
N GLY A 15 4.61 -39.94 19.57
CA GLY A 15 3.23 -39.98 19.05
C GLY A 15 2.86 -38.76 18.20
N CYS A 16 1.77 -38.08 18.56
CA CYS A 16 1.37 -36.84 17.88
C CYS A 16 2.25 -35.63 18.25
N THR A 17 2.95 -35.66 19.39
CA THR A 17 3.85 -34.59 19.83
C THR A 17 5.03 -34.42 18.87
N GLY A 18 5.57 -35.51 18.31
CA GLY A 18 6.63 -35.43 17.29
C GLY A 18 6.15 -34.75 16.00
N VAL A 19 4.91 -35.01 15.60
CA VAL A 19 4.28 -34.34 14.44
C VAL A 19 4.09 -32.84 14.72
N ILE A 20 3.64 -32.49 15.93
CA ILE A 20 3.45 -31.10 16.34
C ILE A 20 4.79 -30.36 16.35
N ASP A 21 5.83 -30.94 16.94
CA ASP A 21 7.16 -30.32 17.01
C ASP A 21 7.74 -30.08 15.61
N ARG A 22 7.63 -31.07 14.72
CA ARG A 22 8.03 -30.91 13.31
C ARG A 22 7.29 -29.76 12.63
N LEU A 23 5.97 -29.70 12.76
CA LEU A 23 5.18 -28.61 12.16
C LEU A 23 5.57 -27.25 12.75
N GLN A 24 5.83 -27.16 14.05
CA GLN A 24 6.30 -25.93 14.68
C GLN A 24 7.66 -25.49 14.15
N GLN A 25 8.58 -26.43 13.92
CA GLN A 25 9.88 -26.13 13.31
C GLN A 25 9.72 -25.63 11.86
N GLU A 26 8.86 -26.27 11.08
CA GLU A 26 8.55 -25.86 9.70
C GLU A 26 7.93 -24.46 9.65
N ILE A 27 6.97 -24.17 10.52
CA ILE A 27 6.35 -22.84 10.64
C ILE A 27 7.42 -21.77 10.94
N ARG A 28 8.29 -22.02 11.94
CA ARG A 28 9.36 -21.06 12.29
C ARG A 28 10.33 -20.83 11.14
N ALA A 29 10.70 -21.88 10.41
CA ALA A 29 11.59 -21.78 9.26
C ALA A 29 10.97 -20.89 8.17
N VAL A 30 9.71 -21.14 7.80
CA VAL A 30 9.00 -20.37 6.79
C VAL A 30 8.80 -18.91 7.23
N GLN A 31 8.46 -18.66 8.49
CA GLN A 31 8.35 -17.31 9.03
C GLN A 31 9.67 -16.54 8.96
N HIS A 32 10.79 -17.20 9.26
CA HIS A 32 12.12 -16.60 9.15
C HIS A 32 12.46 -16.24 7.69
N GLU A 33 12.19 -17.13 6.73
CA GLU A 33 12.39 -16.86 5.30
C GLU A 33 11.53 -15.68 4.81
N LEU A 34 10.28 -15.62 5.26
CA LEU A 34 9.36 -14.53 4.94
C LEU A 34 9.86 -13.20 5.50
N ALA A 35 10.27 -13.17 6.77
CA ALA A 35 10.85 -11.99 7.40
C ALA A 35 12.12 -11.51 6.67
N THR A 36 12.99 -12.46 6.30
CA THR A 36 14.22 -12.18 5.53
C THR A 36 13.88 -11.55 4.19
N THR A 37 12.93 -12.12 3.45
CA THR A 37 12.52 -11.63 2.13
C THR A 37 11.89 -10.24 2.23
N ARG A 38 11.03 -10.02 3.23
CA ARG A 38 10.43 -8.71 3.52
C ARG A 38 11.50 -7.65 3.83
N ALA A 39 12.51 -7.99 4.63
CA ALA A 39 13.62 -7.09 4.94
C ALA A 39 14.45 -6.74 3.68
N GLN A 40 14.71 -7.74 2.81
CA GLN A 40 15.39 -7.51 1.54
C GLN A 40 14.59 -6.58 0.62
N LEU A 41 13.28 -6.79 0.49
CA LEU A 41 12.41 -5.92 -0.28
C LEU A 41 12.39 -4.49 0.29
N ALA A 42 12.24 -4.33 1.60
CA ALA A 42 12.28 -3.01 2.23
C ALA A 42 13.61 -2.29 1.96
N ALA A 43 14.74 -2.99 2.05
CA ALA A 43 16.05 -2.42 1.74
C ALA A 43 16.18 -1.95 0.28
N VAL A 44 15.61 -2.70 -0.67
CA VAL A 44 15.58 -2.31 -2.10
C VAL A 44 14.71 -1.07 -2.31
N HIS A 45 13.53 -1.00 -1.69
CA HIS A 45 12.64 0.17 -1.81
C HIS A 45 13.27 1.44 -1.21
N VAL A 46 13.89 1.32 -0.03
CA VAL A 46 14.59 2.46 0.61
C VAL A 46 15.74 2.96 -0.27
N ARG A 47 16.54 2.04 -0.84
CA ARG A 47 17.63 2.42 -1.76
C ARG A 47 17.11 3.03 -3.06
N GLY A 48 16.02 2.51 -3.62
CA GLY A 48 15.37 3.04 -4.81
C GLY A 48 14.81 4.44 -4.60
N GLY A 49 14.16 4.68 -3.45
CA GLY A 49 13.65 6.00 -3.05
C GLY A 49 14.78 7.01 -2.85
N ALA A 50 15.84 6.64 -2.14
CA ALA A 50 17.00 7.51 -1.92
C ALA A 50 17.71 7.87 -3.24
N ALA A 51 17.82 6.91 -4.18
CA ALA A 51 18.38 7.18 -5.50
C ALA A 51 17.50 8.13 -6.33
N ALA A 52 16.17 7.95 -6.29
CA ALA A 52 15.23 8.84 -6.96
C ALA A 52 15.28 10.27 -6.40
N GLU A 53 15.35 10.44 -5.08
CA GLU A 53 15.49 11.74 -4.42
C GLU A 53 16.80 12.44 -4.79
N ALA A 54 17.92 11.69 -4.82
CA ALA A 54 19.22 12.22 -5.24
C ALA A 54 19.19 12.71 -6.70
N VAL A 55 18.55 11.96 -7.60
CA VAL A 55 18.38 12.34 -9.01
C VAL A 55 17.49 13.58 -9.15
N ALA A 56 16.36 13.64 -8.43
CA ALA A 56 15.48 14.80 -8.43
C ALA A 56 16.18 16.06 -7.90
N SER A 57 16.94 15.94 -6.80
CA SER A 57 17.74 17.03 -6.24
C SER A 57 18.80 17.52 -7.22
N ALA A 58 19.49 16.60 -7.91
CA ALA A 58 20.47 16.96 -8.94
C ALA A 58 19.83 17.66 -10.14
N GLN A 59 18.60 17.28 -10.53
CA GLN A 59 17.86 17.95 -11.60
C GLN A 59 17.42 19.37 -11.23
N LEU A 60 17.03 19.62 -9.97
CA LEU A 60 16.73 20.97 -9.49
C LEU A 60 17.95 21.90 -9.58
N LEU A 61 19.14 21.40 -9.22
CA LEU A 61 20.41 22.15 -9.37
C LEU A 61 20.80 22.39 -10.85
N ARG A 62 20.20 21.67 -11.80
CA ARG A 62 20.46 21.76 -13.23
C ARG A 62 19.53 22.74 -13.96
N MET A 63 18.53 23.32 -13.28
CA MET A 63 17.60 24.25 -13.90
C MET A 63 18.28 25.58 -14.28
N PRO A 64 18.08 26.08 -15.53
CA PRO A 64 18.59 27.39 -15.91
C PRO A 64 17.86 28.50 -15.13
N PRO A 65 18.54 29.61 -14.82
CA PRO A 65 17.91 30.73 -14.12
C PRO A 65 16.71 31.25 -14.92
N PRO A 66 15.63 31.70 -14.25
CA PRO A 66 14.48 32.28 -14.94
C PRO A 66 14.93 33.48 -15.77
N LEU A 67 14.53 33.51 -17.04
CA LEU A 67 14.79 34.65 -17.93
C LEU A 67 14.17 35.91 -17.33
N PRO A 68 14.84 37.07 -17.44
CA PRO A 68 14.28 38.34 -16.98
C PRO A 68 12.92 38.59 -17.68
N PRO A 69 11.93 39.18 -16.98
CA PRO A 69 10.65 39.48 -17.58
C PRO A 69 10.86 40.39 -18.80
N PRO A 70 10.18 40.13 -19.93
CA PRO A 70 10.28 40.99 -21.10
C PRO A 70 9.81 42.41 -20.71
N PRO A 71 10.43 43.47 -21.26
CA PRO A 71 10.00 44.83 -21.00
C PRO A 71 8.53 44.97 -21.40
N GLN A 72 7.67 45.23 -20.43
CA GLN A 72 6.25 45.50 -20.67
C GLN A 72 6.16 46.83 -21.41
N ALA A 73 5.86 46.77 -22.72
CA ALA A 73 5.52 47.95 -23.49
C ALA A 73 4.25 48.58 -22.89
N PRO A 74 4.15 49.93 -22.82
CA PRO A 74 2.98 50.60 -22.28
C PRO A 74 1.70 50.13 -22.98
N LEU A 75 0.79 49.57 -22.19
CA LEU A 75 -0.55 49.16 -22.61
C LEU A 75 -1.32 50.44 -23.03
N ALA A 76 -1.54 50.64 -24.33
CA ALA A 76 -2.42 51.70 -24.81
C ALA A 76 -3.90 51.27 -24.67
N PRO A 77 -4.80 52.08 -24.10
CA PRO A 77 -6.25 51.90 -24.23
C PRO A 77 -6.76 52.54 -25.55
N PRO A 78 -8.03 52.41 -25.96
CA PRO A 78 -9.14 51.52 -25.55
C PRO A 78 -9.84 50.84 -26.76
N ALA A 79 -10.85 49.99 -26.55
CA ALA A 79 -12.13 50.06 -27.26
C ALA A 79 -13.10 48.98 -26.76
N ASP A 80 -14.26 49.44 -26.31
CA ASP A 80 -15.46 48.65 -26.07
C ASP A 80 -15.80 47.76 -27.28
N VAL A 81 -15.93 46.45 -27.04
CA VAL A 81 -16.79 45.61 -27.88
C VAL A 81 -17.73 44.82 -26.98
N SER A 82 -18.94 45.36 -26.88
CA SER A 82 -20.13 44.68 -26.39
C SER A 82 -20.41 43.48 -27.31
N ALA A 83 -20.46 42.27 -26.76
CA ALA A 83 -20.98 41.09 -27.44
C ALA A 83 -21.92 40.33 -26.50
N THR A 84 -23.17 40.22 -26.95
CA THR A 84 -24.32 39.72 -26.23
C THR A 84 -24.48 38.21 -26.38
N ALA A 85 -24.94 37.58 -25.29
CA ALA A 85 -25.79 36.40 -25.17
C ALA A 85 -25.47 35.09 -25.96
N ALA A 86 -25.35 33.99 -25.22
CA ALA A 86 -26.08 32.75 -25.49
C ALA A 86 -26.20 31.88 -24.23
N VAL A 87 -27.43 31.77 -23.72
CA VAL A 87 -27.90 30.81 -22.72
C VAL A 87 -27.92 29.40 -23.31
N HIS A 88 -27.77 28.37 -22.47
CA HIS A 88 -28.41 27.02 -22.43
C HIS A 88 -27.39 26.07 -21.75
N GLY A 89 -27.64 25.34 -20.67
CA GLY A 89 -28.88 24.88 -20.03
C GLY A 89 -28.60 23.47 -19.49
N GLY A 90 -29.01 23.18 -18.25
CA GLY A 90 -29.16 21.82 -17.69
C GLY A 90 -27.92 21.17 -17.08
N HIS A 91 -28.02 20.31 -16.08
CA HIS A 91 -29.10 20.01 -15.15
C HIS A 91 -28.47 19.30 -13.93
N ARG A 92 -29.10 19.49 -12.79
CA ARG A 92 -28.77 19.00 -11.44
C ARG A 92 -28.99 17.48 -11.33
N GLY A 93 -28.18 16.79 -10.54
CA GLY A 93 -28.45 15.39 -10.16
C GLY A 93 -27.51 14.82 -9.10
N SER A 94 -27.80 15.11 -7.82
CA SER A 94 -27.42 14.21 -6.71
C SER A 94 -28.36 13.01 -6.72
N ALA A 95 -27.82 11.82 -6.51
CA ALA A 95 -28.61 10.64 -6.17
C ALA A 95 -27.95 9.93 -4.98
N HIS A 96 -28.73 9.88 -3.90
CA HIS A 96 -28.65 8.92 -2.79
C HIS A 96 -29.24 7.58 -3.24
N GLY A 97 -28.76 6.49 -2.64
CA GLY A 97 -29.34 5.13 -2.63
C GLY A 97 -28.22 4.14 -2.25
N GLU A 98 -28.18 3.48 -1.08
CA GLU A 98 -29.12 2.46 -0.55
C GLU A 98 -29.38 1.41 -1.65
N GLU A 99 -28.99 0.14 -1.59
CA GLU A 99 -28.66 -0.84 -0.55
C GLU A 99 -27.79 -1.91 -1.26
N GLU A 100 -26.89 -2.59 -0.57
CA GLU A 100 -26.56 -4.00 -0.87
C GLU A 100 -25.87 -4.60 0.35
N GLU A 101 -26.69 -5.32 1.12
CA GLU A 101 -26.31 -6.24 2.18
C GLU A 101 -25.68 -7.46 1.49
N GLU A 102 -24.35 -7.51 1.44
CA GLU A 102 -23.62 -8.73 1.12
C GLU A 102 -22.70 -9.05 2.28
N ASP A 103 -22.91 -10.25 2.84
CA ASP A 103 -22.11 -10.92 3.86
C ASP A 103 -20.63 -10.53 3.82
N GLU A 104 -20.27 -9.48 4.59
CA GLU A 104 -18.88 -9.15 4.87
C GLU A 104 -18.42 -10.17 5.90
N ALA A 105 -18.08 -11.36 5.40
CA ALA A 105 -17.26 -12.32 6.10
C ALA A 105 -16.06 -11.51 6.58
N ALA A 106 -16.08 -11.16 7.87
CA ALA A 106 -15.12 -10.28 8.51
C ALA A 106 -13.75 -10.57 7.90
N LEU A 107 -13.33 -9.68 6.99
CA LEU A 107 -12.06 -9.79 6.30
C LEU A 107 -11.05 -9.52 7.40
N MET A 108 -10.73 -10.58 8.13
CA MET A 108 -9.92 -10.52 9.34
C MET A 108 -8.63 -9.84 8.93
N ASP A 109 -8.42 -8.64 9.46
CA ASP A 109 -7.33 -7.77 9.09
C ASP A 109 -6.02 -8.56 9.28
N PRO A 110 -5.18 -8.74 8.26
CA PRO A 110 -3.91 -9.45 8.40
C PRO A 110 -2.99 -8.82 9.45
N ASP A 111 -3.28 -7.57 9.87
CA ASP A 111 -2.56 -6.88 10.93
C ASP A 111 -2.97 -7.32 12.35
N GLU A 112 -4.15 -7.92 12.55
CA GLU A 112 -4.57 -8.46 13.87
C GLU A 112 -3.71 -9.67 14.29
N PHE A 113 -3.14 -10.41 13.32
CA PHE A 113 -2.20 -11.50 13.60
C PHE A 113 -0.85 -11.01 14.15
N LEU A 114 -0.45 -9.77 13.87
CA LEU A 114 0.86 -9.22 14.25
C LEU A 114 0.93 -8.81 15.73
N ASP A 115 -0.23 -8.60 16.38
CA ASP A 115 -0.32 -8.21 17.79
C ASP A 115 -0.08 -9.38 18.77
N LEU A 116 -0.03 -10.62 18.27
CA LEU A 116 0.21 -11.82 19.07
C LEU A 116 1.69 -12.10 19.36
N ASP A 117 2.62 -11.42 18.67
CA ASP A 117 4.07 -11.63 18.85
C ASP A 117 4.67 -10.86 20.05
N GLY A 118 3.84 -10.17 20.85
CA GLY A 118 4.28 -9.23 21.89
C GLY A 118 4.20 -9.69 23.35
N ARG A 119 3.77 -10.92 23.66
CA ARG A 119 3.66 -11.39 25.06
C ARG A 119 4.04 -12.86 25.25
N PHE A 120 5.32 -13.09 25.51
CA PHE A 120 5.80 -14.15 26.41
C PHE A 120 6.99 -13.61 27.21
#